data_AF-A0A2N1RLG7-F1
#
_entry.id   AF-A0A2N1RLG7-F1
#
_cell.length_a   1.000
_cell.length_b   1.000
_cell.length_c   1.000
_cell.angle_alpha   90.00
_cell.angle_beta   90.00
_cell.angle_gamma   90.00
#
_symmetry.space_group_name_H-M   'P 1'
#
loop_
_entity.id
_entity.type
_entity.pdbx_description
1 polymer ?
#
loop_
_entity_poly.entity_id
_entity_poly.type
_entity_poly.pdbx_seq_one_letter_code
_entity_poly.pdbx_strand_id
1 'polypeptide(L)'
;MISFINYDYIAYIFIAAAVIIAFHIFYSIWRRMAVRTAMGDSNAAKRIVDGLYSRILIKEIIILLAVIVSALVLLGPGWGERVKETSNEGTDVLIALDVSRSMLAKDVDPSRLEKAKSALRVIAGSLDGDRIGLIIFAGDAFLQCPLTNDVGAFMMFLDSV
;
A
#
# COMPACT_ATOMS: atom_id res chain seq x y z
N MET A 1 -7.04 -2.71 17.02
CA MET A 1 -7.92 -2.79 15.83
C MET A 1 -7.42 -3.94 14.96
N ILE A 2 -8.27 -4.85 14.48
CA ILE A 2 -7.83 -5.91 13.55
C ILE A 2 -7.52 -5.22 12.22
N SER A 3 -6.30 -5.36 11.70
CA SER A 3 -5.92 -4.84 10.39
C SER A 3 -5.63 -5.99 9.44
N PHE A 4 -6.00 -5.86 8.16
CA PHE A 4 -5.70 -6.85 7.13
C PHE A 4 -4.55 -6.37 6.26
N ILE A 5 -3.57 -7.24 6.00
CA ILE A 5 -2.41 -6.93 5.16
C ILE A 5 -2.80 -6.67 3.72
N ASN A 6 -3.70 -7.48 3.19
CA ASN A 6 -4.08 -7.46 1.79
C ASN A 6 -5.51 -6.93 1.62
N TYR A 7 -5.83 -5.79 2.25
CA TYR A 7 -7.19 -5.24 2.21
C TYR A 7 -7.63 -4.85 0.78
N ASP A 8 -6.70 -4.34 -0.04
CA ASP A 8 -6.94 -4.03 -1.45
C ASP A 8 -7.38 -5.27 -2.24
N TYR A 9 -6.99 -6.45 -1.77
CA TYR A 9 -7.25 -7.72 -2.43
C TYR A 9 -8.42 -8.51 -1.86
N ILE A 10 -9.17 -7.95 -0.89
CA ILE A 10 -10.31 -8.61 -0.23
C ILE A 10 -11.29 -9.18 -1.26
N ALA A 11 -11.72 -8.36 -2.23
CA ALA A 11 -12.68 -8.79 -3.23
C ALA A 11 -12.17 -9.96 -4.08
N TYR A 12 -10.91 -9.90 -4.52
CA TYR A 12 -10.30 -10.96 -5.33
C TYR A 12 -10.13 -12.27 -4.54
N ILE A 13 -9.75 -12.19 -3.25
CA ILE A 13 -9.60 -13.37 -2.38
C ILE A 13 -10.96 -14.06 -2.19
N PHE A 14 -12.03 -13.30 -1.91
CA PHE A 14 -13.36 -13.87 -1.75
C PHE A 14 -13.92 -14.45 -3.05
N ILE A 15 -13.69 -13.78 -4.20
CA ILE A 15 -14.08 -14.30 -5.50
C ILE A 15 -13.35 -15.61 -5.80
N ALA A 16 -12.03 -15.67 -5.60
CA ALA A 16 -11.24 -16.88 -5.82
C ALA A 16 -11.70 -18.04 -4.92
N ALA A 17 -11.96 -17.78 -3.63
CA ALA A 17 -12.49 -18.76 -2.71
C ALA A 17 -13.88 -19.26 -3.15
N ALA A 18 -14.78 -18.35 -3.57
CA ALA A 18 -16.11 -18.70 -4.07
C ALA A 18 -16.04 -19.57 -5.33
N VAL A 19 -15.14 -19.26 -6.27
CA VAL A 19 -14.92 -20.06 -7.49
C VAL A 19 -14.43 -21.46 -7.14
N ILE A 20 -13.46 -21.60 -6.22
CA ILE A 20 -12.96 -22.90 -5.77
C ILE A 20 -14.07 -23.72 -5.10
N ILE A 21 -14.87 -23.10 -4.23
CA ILE A 21 -16.00 -23.76 -3.55
C ILE A 21 -17.06 -24.19 -4.57
N ALA A 22 -17.44 -23.31 -5.50
CA ALA A 22 -18.44 -23.61 -6.53
C ALA A 22 -17.97 -24.77 -7.43
N PHE A 23 -16.71 -24.75 -7.87
CA PHE A 23 -16.12 -25.84 -8.64
C PHE A 23 -16.10 -27.16 -7.86
N HIS A 24 -15.75 -27.11 -6.56
CA HIS A 24 -15.74 -28.30 -5.71
C HIS A 24 -17.14 -28.90 -5.54
N ILE A 25 -18.15 -28.07 -5.26
CA ILE A 25 -19.55 -28.49 -5.13
C ILE A 25 -20.05 -29.08 -6.46
N PHE A 26 -19.79 -28.40 -7.58
CA PHE A 26 -20.16 -28.88 -8.92
C PHE A 26 -19.52 -30.25 -9.21
N TYR A 27 -18.22 -30.40 -8.97
CA TYR A 27 -17.52 -31.68 -9.14
C TYR A 27 -18.06 -32.77 -8.21
N SER A 28 -18.39 -32.44 -6.95
CA SER A 28 -18.96 -33.37 -5.97
C SER A 28 -20.34 -33.87 -6.41
N ILE A 29 -21.20 -32.97 -6.89
CA ILE A 29 -22.54 -33.32 -7.40
C ILE A 29 -22.43 -34.13 -8.69
N TRP A 30 -21.62 -33.69 -9.64
CA TRP A 30 -21.38 -34.40 -10.90
C TRP A 30 -20.84 -35.81 -10.67
N ARG A 31 -19.85 -35.97 -9.80
CA ARG A 31 -19.30 -37.28 -9.39
C ARG A 31 -20.37 -38.17 -8.77
N ARG A 32 -21.20 -37.64 -7.87
CA ARG A 32 -22.30 -38.42 -7.24
C ARG A 32 -23.34 -38.87 -8.26
N MET A 33 -23.70 -38.02 -9.21
CA MET A 33 -24.63 -38.38 -10.27
C MET A 33 -24.02 -39.45 -11.19
N ALA A 34 -22.79 -39.26 -11.65
CA ALA A 34 -22.09 -40.23 -12.51
C ALA A 34 -21.95 -41.62 -11.85
N VAL A 35 -21.60 -41.68 -10.56
CA VAL A 35 -21.51 -42.94 -9.81
C VAL A 35 -22.88 -43.61 -9.68
N ARG A 36 -23.95 -42.84 -9.41
CA ARG A 36 -25.33 -43.37 -9.34
C ARG A 36 -25.79 -43.95 -10.67
N THR A 37 -25.50 -43.29 -11.79
CA THR A 37 -25.86 -43.78 -13.13
C THR A 37 -25.06 -45.04 -13.50
N ALA A 38 -23.80 -45.14 -13.08
CA ALA A 38 -22.93 -46.29 -13.36
C ALA A 38 -23.22 -47.54 -12.49
N MET A 39 -23.71 -47.37 -11.27
CA MET A 39 -23.94 -48.50 -10.34
C MET A 39 -25.29 -49.22 -10.51
N GLY A 40 -26.26 -48.62 -11.22
CA GLY A 40 -27.60 -49.19 -11.41
C GLY A 40 -28.43 -49.28 -10.11
N ASP A 41 -29.75 -49.52 -10.23
CA ASP A 41 -30.71 -49.52 -9.10
C ASP A 41 -30.69 -50.84 -8.30
N SER A 42 -29.49 -51.32 -7.95
CA SER A 42 -29.32 -52.48 -7.07
C SER A 42 -29.38 -52.04 -5.61
N ASN A 43 -30.21 -52.69 -4.80
CA ASN A 43 -30.29 -52.47 -3.34
C ASN A 43 -28.94 -52.68 -2.62
N ALA A 44 -28.00 -53.42 -3.22
CA ALA A 44 -26.64 -53.56 -2.70
C ALA A 44 -25.79 -52.28 -2.88
N ALA A 45 -25.98 -51.55 -3.99
CA ALA A 45 -25.28 -50.29 -4.25
C ALA A 45 -25.74 -49.18 -3.28
N LYS A 46 -27.04 -49.11 -2.96
CA LYS A 46 -27.58 -48.18 -1.95
C LYS A 46 -26.93 -48.38 -0.57
N ARG A 47 -26.81 -49.64 -0.10
CA ARG A 47 -26.21 -49.94 1.23
C ARG A 47 -24.72 -49.59 1.32
N ILE A 48 -23.96 -49.72 0.23
CA ILE A 48 -22.54 -49.33 0.20
C ILE A 48 -22.40 -47.80 0.27
N VAL A 49 -23.24 -47.06 -0.47
CA VAL A 49 -23.23 -45.59 -0.50
C VAL A 49 -23.66 -44.98 0.85
N ASP A 50 -24.69 -45.55 1.49
CA ASP A 50 -25.22 -45.04 2.75
C ASP A 50 -24.23 -45.23 3.93
N GLY A 51 -23.48 -46.33 3.97
CA GLY A 51 -22.45 -46.57 5.00
C GLY A 51 -21.22 -45.66 4.88
N LEU A 52 -20.97 -45.11 3.69
CA LEU A 52 -19.86 -44.19 3.41
C LEU A 52 -20.26 -42.72 3.56
N TYR A 53 -21.54 -42.42 3.77
CA TYR A 53 -22.09 -41.06 3.75
C TYR A 53 -21.43 -40.14 4.78
N SER A 54 -21.21 -40.63 6.01
CA SER A 54 -20.54 -39.86 7.07
C SER A 54 -19.09 -39.53 6.72
N ARG A 55 -18.36 -40.47 6.08
CA ARG A 55 -16.95 -40.22 5.66
C ARG A 55 -16.88 -39.21 4.52
N ILE A 56 -17.84 -39.26 3.59
CA ILE A 56 -17.93 -38.31 2.48
C ILE A 56 -18.27 -36.92 3.03
N LEU A 57 -19.26 -36.79 3.92
CA LEU A 57 -19.60 -35.50 4.52
C LEU A 57 -18.43 -34.88 5.30
N ILE A 58 -17.75 -35.66 6.14
CA ILE A 58 -16.58 -35.18 6.89
C ILE A 58 -15.49 -34.69 5.93
N LYS A 59 -15.19 -35.43 4.87
CA LYS A 59 -14.21 -35.02 3.86
C LYS A 59 -14.59 -33.69 3.20
N GLU A 60 -15.85 -33.51 2.82
CA GLU A 60 -16.31 -32.30 2.12
C GLU A 60 -16.29 -31.09 3.07
N ILE A 61 -16.64 -31.28 4.34
CA ILE A 61 -16.53 -30.24 5.39
C ILE A 61 -15.07 -29.83 5.61
N ILE A 62 -14.14 -30.79 5.68
CA ILE A 62 -12.70 -30.50 5.86
C ILE A 62 -12.16 -29.69 4.68
N ILE A 63 -12.55 -30.03 3.44
CA ILE A 63 -12.10 -29.30 2.24
C ILE A 63 -12.65 -27.87 2.24
N LEU A 64 -13.94 -27.68 2.56
CA LEU A 64 -14.53 -26.35 2.65
C LEU A 64 -13.85 -25.50 3.73
N LEU A 65 -13.60 -26.09 4.90
CA LEU A 65 -12.89 -25.42 5.99
C LEU A 65 -11.48 -25.02 5.59
N ALA A 66 -10.76 -25.90 4.88
CA ALA A 66 -9.42 -25.60 4.39
C ALA A 66 -9.40 -24.39 3.45
N VAL A 67 -10.36 -24.30 2.52
CA VAL A 67 -10.47 -23.14 1.60
C VAL A 67 -10.76 -21.85 2.37
N ILE A 68 -11.66 -21.88 3.35
CA ILE A 68 -11.98 -20.73 4.19
C ILE A 68 -10.75 -20.27 4.99
N VAL A 69 -10.03 -21.21 5.62
CA VAL A 69 -8.81 -20.90 6.37
C VAL A 69 -7.73 -20.35 5.46
N SER A 70 -7.53 -20.91 4.27
CA SER A 70 -6.59 -20.36 3.28
C SER A 70 -6.93 -18.94 2.88
N ALA A 71 -8.21 -18.63 2.66
CA ALA A 71 -8.66 -17.26 2.37
C ALA A 71 -8.37 -16.30 3.54
N LEU A 72 -8.60 -16.74 4.78
CA LEU A 72 -8.29 -15.95 5.97
C LEU A 72 -6.78 -15.71 6.14
N VAL A 73 -5.95 -16.71 5.86
CA VAL A 73 -4.49 -16.57 5.89
C VAL A 73 -4.02 -15.58 4.81
N LEU A 74 -4.59 -15.65 3.60
CA LEU A 74 -4.27 -14.72 2.51
C LEU A 74 -4.68 -13.27 2.81
N LEU A 75 -5.74 -13.06 3.59
CA LEU A 75 -6.11 -11.72 4.07
C LEU A 75 -5.07 -11.12 5.02
N GLY A 76 -4.26 -11.97 5.66
CA GLY A 76 -3.20 -11.56 6.58
C GLY A 76 -3.74 -10.72 7.74
N PRO A 77 -4.66 -11.25 8.58
CA PRO A 77 -5.10 -10.56 9.78
C PRO A 77 -3.90 -10.36 10.71
N GLY A 78 -3.57 -9.10 10.96
CA GLY A 78 -2.51 -8.67 11.87
C GLY A 78 -3.07 -7.85 13.02
N TRP A 79 -2.55 -8.10 14.23
CA TRP A 79 -2.75 -7.23 15.38
C TRP A 79 -1.63 -6.19 15.45
N GLY A 80 -2.00 -4.92 15.46
CA GLY A 80 -1.06 -3.80 15.58
C GLY A 80 -1.63 -2.55 14.93
N GLU A 81 -1.18 -1.39 15.40
CA GLU A 81 -1.36 -0.16 14.64
C GLU A 81 -0.52 -0.27 13.37
N ARG A 82 -1.19 -0.20 12.22
CA ARG A 82 -0.48 0.27 11.04
C ARG A 82 -0.13 1.71 11.38
N VAL A 83 1.17 1.99 11.56
CA VAL A 83 1.68 3.30 11.19
C VAL A 83 1.30 3.40 9.73
N LYS A 84 0.17 4.05 9.47
CA LYS A 84 -0.20 4.47 8.14
C LYS A 84 0.91 5.44 7.83
N GLU A 85 1.99 4.95 7.24
CA GLU A 85 2.90 5.80 6.50
C GLU A 85 1.99 6.38 5.44
N THR A 86 1.42 7.55 5.76
CA THR A 86 1.13 8.54 4.74
C THR A 86 2.46 8.67 4.02
N SER A 87 2.61 7.87 2.97
CA SER A 87 3.44 8.18 1.85
C SER A 87 2.82 9.47 1.31
N ASN A 88 3.11 10.59 1.96
CA ASN A 88 3.23 11.84 1.25
C ASN A 88 4.25 11.49 0.18
N GLU A 89 3.79 11.36 -1.06
CA GLU A 89 4.65 11.40 -2.23
C GLU A 89 5.24 12.82 -2.27
N GLY A 90 6.06 13.14 -1.28
CA GLY A 90 6.70 14.42 -1.15
C GLY A 90 7.68 14.55 -2.29
N THR A 91 7.54 15.62 -3.07
CA THR A 91 8.49 15.96 -4.11
C THR A 91 9.76 16.52 -3.46
N ASP A 92 10.91 16.17 -4.02
CA ASP A 92 12.19 16.74 -3.58
C ASP A 92 12.49 18.02 -4.35
N VAL A 93 12.53 19.15 -3.64
CA VAL A 93 12.82 20.47 -4.21
C VAL A 93 14.19 20.94 -3.73
N LEU A 94 15.14 21.04 -4.65
CA LEU A 94 16.47 21.58 -4.38
C LEU A 94 16.62 22.96 -5.01
N ILE A 95 16.85 23.96 -4.17
CA ILE A 95 16.91 25.37 -4.58
C ILE A 95 18.36 25.81 -4.67
N ALA A 96 18.78 26.32 -5.83
CA ALA A 96 20.08 26.96 -6.00
C ALA A 96 19.93 28.49 -5.96
N LEU A 97 20.48 29.13 -4.93
CA LEU A 97 20.42 30.57 -4.69
C LEU A 97 21.76 31.23 -5.01
N ASP A 98 21.73 32.22 -5.90
CA ASP A 98 22.90 33.07 -6.18
C ASP A 98 23.13 34.04 -4.99
N VAL A 99 24.35 34.06 -4.46
CA VAL A 99 24.80 34.94 -3.35
C VAL A 99 25.98 35.82 -3.77
N SER A 100 26.22 35.96 -5.07
CA SER A 100 27.27 36.81 -5.62
C SER A 100 27.04 38.30 -5.33
N ARG A 101 28.09 39.12 -5.48
CA ARG A 101 28.01 40.58 -5.24
C ARG A 101 26.92 41.27 -6.06
N SER A 102 26.57 40.78 -7.25
CA SER A 102 25.47 41.31 -8.05
C SER A 102 24.10 41.18 -7.39
N MET A 103 23.93 40.25 -6.45
CA MET A 103 22.68 40.06 -5.72
C MET A 103 22.45 41.10 -4.61
N LEU A 104 23.49 41.87 -4.25
CA LEU A 104 23.38 43.03 -3.35
C LEU A 104 22.86 44.29 -4.06
N ALA A 105 22.61 44.24 -5.37
CA ALA A 105 22.02 45.33 -6.11
C ALA A 105 20.62 45.68 -5.57
N LYS A 106 20.32 46.99 -5.54
CA LYS A 106 19.06 47.58 -5.02
C LYS A 106 18.13 48.07 -6.13
N ASP A 107 18.25 47.50 -7.32
CA ASP A 107 17.29 47.72 -8.40
C ASP A 107 15.91 47.12 -8.08
N VAL A 108 15.86 46.21 -7.11
CA VAL A 108 14.65 45.74 -6.43
C VAL A 108 14.83 45.97 -4.93
N ASP A 109 13.84 46.58 -4.28
CA ASP A 109 13.85 46.81 -2.83
C ASP A 109 13.60 45.50 -2.05
N PRO A 110 14.37 45.19 -0.98
CA PRO A 110 15.53 45.92 -0.44
C PRO A 110 16.84 45.64 -1.18
N SER A 111 16.99 44.43 -1.69
CA SER A 111 18.02 44.00 -2.63
C SER A 111 17.51 42.77 -3.38
N ARG A 112 18.16 42.39 -4.49
CA ARG A 112 17.81 41.14 -5.20
C ARG A 112 17.88 39.92 -4.29
N LEU A 113 18.91 39.84 -3.44
CA LEU A 113 19.09 38.74 -2.48
C LEU A 113 17.94 38.70 -1.46
N GLU A 114 17.62 39.84 -0.83
CA GLU A 114 16.53 39.89 0.16
C GLU A 114 15.17 39.58 -0.45
N LYS A 115 14.96 40.01 -1.70
CA LYS A 115 13.76 39.67 -2.46
C LYS A 115 13.69 38.18 -2.76
N ALA A 116 14.80 37.56 -3.16
CA ALA A 116 14.89 36.13 -3.39
C ALA A 116 14.62 35.34 -2.11
N LYS A 117 15.27 35.69 -0.98
CA LYS A 117 15.00 35.08 0.34
C LYS A 117 13.52 35.16 0.69
N SER A 118 12.90 36.32 0.49
CA SER A 118 11.46 36.50 0.76
C SER A 118 10.57 35.60 -0.12
N ALA A 119 10.90 35.46 -1.41
CA ALA A 119 10.18 34.54 -2.29
C ALA A 119 10.35 33.08 -1.87
N LEU A 120 11.57 32.69 -1.47
CA LEU A 120 11.85 31.36 -0.96
C LEU A 120 11.09 31.04 0.32
N ARG A 121 10.88 32.02 1.21
CA ARG A 121 10.04 31.83 2.40
C ARG A 121 8.58 31.50 2.03
N VAL A 122 8.04 32.15 0.99
CA VAL A 122 6.68 31.87 0.50
C VAL A 122 6.60 30.48 -0.13
N ILE A 123 7.57 30.11 -0.96
CA ILE A 123 7.63 28.80 -1.61
C ILE A 123 7.73 27.69 -0.55
N ALA A 124 8.66 27.81 0.39
CA ALA A 124 8.85 26.81 1.44
C ALA A 124 7.61 26.65 2.33
N GLY A 125 6.85 27.73 2.57
CA GLY A 125 5.58 27.66 3.30
C GLY A 125 4.43 26.99 2.53
N SER A 126 4.56 26.80 1.22
CA SER A 126 3.56 26.12 0.37
C SER A 126 3.83 24.62 0.18
N LEU A 127 5.01 24.15 0.59
CA LEU A 127 5.44 22.76 0.49
C LEU A 127 4.90 21.96 1.70
N ASP A 128 3.69 21.42 1.56
CA ASP A 128 3.10 20.53 2.58
C ASP A 128 3.46 19.07 2.29
N GLY A 129 4.33 18.50 3.12
CA GLY A 129 4.76 17.11 2.97
C GLY A 129 5.92 16.85 2.00
N ASP A 130 6.43 17.89 1.34
CA ASP A 130 7.56 17.84 0.40
C ASP A 130 8.91 18.06 1.12
N ARG A 131 10.00 17.55 0.53
CA ARG A 131 11.37 17.83 0.99
C ARG A 131 11.93 19.07 0.31
N ILE A 132 12.57 19.94 1.07
CA ILE A 132 13.26 21.13 0.54
C ILE A 132 14.74 21.14 0.94
N GLY A 133 15.60 21.59 0.03
CA GLY A 133 17.03 21.81 0.28
C GLY A 133 17.53 23.11 -0.34
N LEU A 134 18.69 23.60 0.14
CA LEU A 134 19.29 24.85 -0.29
C LEU A 134 20.76 24.65 -0.67
N ILE A 135 21.09 25.05 -1.89
CA ILE A 135 22.45 25.26 -2.38
C ILE A 135 22.63 26.76 -2.54
N ILE A 136 23.74 27.29 -2.05
CA ILE A 136 24.17 28.66 -2.35
C ILE A 136 25.34 28.63 -3.32
N PHE A 137 25.38 29.58 -4.25
CA PHE A 137 26.49 29.67 -5.20
C PHE A 137 26.91 31.12 -5.49
N ALA A 138 28.19 31.31 -5.74
CA ALA A 138 28.76 32.52 -6.31
C ALA A 138 29.95 32.14 -7.21
N GLY A 139 31.19 32.28 -6.72
CA GLY A 139 32.37 31.72 -7.40
C GLY A 139 32.45 30.21 -7.28
N ASP A 140 32.06 29.68 -6.11
CA ASP A 140 31.92 28.25 -5.81
C ASP A 140 30.49 27.98 -5.31
N ALA A 141 30.10 26.70 -5.28
CA ALA A 141 28.78 26.26 -4.80
C ALA A 141 28.91 25.37 -3.56
N PHE A 142 28.02 25.58 -2.59
CA PHE A 142 27.99 24.83 -1.34
C PHE A 142 26.56 24.40 -0.99
N LEU A 143 26.41 23.16 -0.50
CA LEU A 143 25.15 22.68 0.06
C LEU A 143 24.95 23.32 1.44
N GLN A 144 24.10 24.33 1.52
CA GLN A 144 23.81 25.07 2.75
C GLN A 144 22.81 24.30 3.63
N CYS A 145 21.79 23.69 3.02
CA CYS A 145 20.78 22.88 3.69
C CYS A 145 20.55 21.59 2.89
N PRO A 146 20.84 20.40 3.45
CA PRO A 146 20.43 19.14 2.86
C PRO A 146 18.90 19.04 2.73
N LEU A 147 18.42 18.13 1.88
CA LEU A 147 16.97 17.87 1.74
C LEU A 147 16.36 17.49 3.10
N THR A 148 15.32 18.24 3.50
CA THR A 148 14.61 18.05 4.77
C THR A 148 13.11 18.30 4.61
N ASN A 149 12.30 17.62 5.42
CA ASN A 149 10.87 17.91 5.60
C ASN A 149 10.63 19.05 6.62
N ASP A 150 11.67 19.45 7.35
CA ASP A 150 11.58 20.49 8.36
C ASP A 150 11.76 21.87 7.71
N VAL A 151 10.62 22.48 7.37
CA VAL A 151 10.56 23.86 6.83
C VAL A 151 11.21 24.85 7.80
N GLY A 152 11.08 24.64 9.12
CA GLY A 152 11.70 25.50 10.13
C GLY A 152 13.23 25.46 10.06
N ALA A 153 13.80 24.27 9.95
CA ALA A 153 15.25 24.10 9.75
C ALA A 153 15.71 24.77 8.45
N PHE A 154 14.97 24.60 7.34
CA PHE A 154 15.27 25.29 6.08
C PHE A 154 15.29 26.82 6.24
N MET A 155 14.31 27.41 6.96
CA MET A 155 14.28 28.85 7.22
C MET A 155 15.51 29.32 8.00
N MET A 156 15.96 28.55 9.01
CA MET A 156 17.17 28.89 9.77
C MET A 156 18.41 28.95 8.88
N PHE A 157 18.57 27.99 7.96
CA PHE A 157 19.67 27.99 7.00
C PHE A 157 19.55 29.12 5.99
N LEU A 158 18.34 29.41 5.49
CA LEU A 158 18.10 30.53 4.59
C LEU A 158 18.45 31.87 5.27
N ASP A 159 18.08 32.06 6.52
CA ASP A 159 18.34 33.30 7.26
C ASP A 159 19.83 33.52 7.55
N SER A 160 20.63 32.45 7.62
CA SER A 160 22.08 32.51 7.83
C SER A 160 22.91 32.99 6.63
N VAL A 161 22.30 33.03 5.44
CA VAL A 161 22.91 33.50 4.18
C VAL A 161 22.81 35.02 4.09
#